data_AF-K0TIN3-F1
#
_entry.id   AF-K0TIN3-F1
#
_cell.length_a   1.000
_cell.length_b   1.000
_cell.length_c   1.000
_cell.angle_alpha   90.00
_cell.angle_beta   90.00
_cell.angle_gamma   90.00
#
_symmetry.space_group_name_H-M   'P 1'
#
loop_
_entity.id
_entity.type
_entity.pdbx_description
1 polymer ?
#
loop_
_entity_poly.entity_id
_entity_poly.type
_entity_poly.pdbx_seq_one_letter_code
_entity_poly.pdbx_strand_id
1 'polypeptide(L)'
;MTGRQPLAMAVSTRSGRRNAKVTRKNTATGRRSKTTPTSSAKSVEDAKTMGEAIQMAESTEDHLYIADKWVWLPSDADLPPHLRSQLVHTEKRRRWGSQLLKSLGQSTLNAWETDPSKMMADVTEEGHIRHIWTDERLIRAVLSVCLPMEGSSSSPANRPDKEGVWIAEALKGLHVLAGCIMPHCHSTGEGNWMTIHRAIANLIRMADDLSESMPLRLATELRWSIRGLNTRLQLANVSHQIGRDGKIFKERVDFTTPKLNARVRPLPFDIIHHCLEWEIDYTGYPSSKAILPTMLKKIPFNFDTITTRTGSKVIERRGTAWLAESNIGALAYSGKLMAPSPPSDEVRALMRDIEKELASAEFESTSSVAAGSTQVEFVWDDYTYAGQDLEHFNGFFDCALCNHYPDGDAACKFHSDPEQTTAVVSAGQSRPFAFRPIPELTTWEEWDSSPTVFGSDTGSDIASSAALQLFPGDVVLMTGKCNDVFHHAVYASQSQSDLAGSGSSRKVKK
;
A
#
# COMPACT_ATOMS: atom_id res chain seq x y z
N MET A 1 -32.17 -60.70 -34.87
CA MET A 1 -32.87 -59.68 -34.09
C MET A 1 -31.85 -58.67 -33.57
N THR A 2 -31.98 -57.42 -34.06
CA THR A 2 -31.46 -56.15 -33.54
C THR A 2 -29.99 -56.06 -33.09
N GLY A 3 -29.10 -55.74 -34.04
CA GLY A 3 -27.88 -54.98 -33.79
C GLY A 3 -28.13 -53.49 -34.00
N ARG A 4 -27.80 -52.64 -33.00
CA ARG A 4 -27.90 -51.17 -33.08
C ARG A 4 -26.61 -50.58 -33.63
N GLN A 5 -26.76 -49.74 -34.66
CA GLN A 5 -25.73 -48.86 -35.23
C GLN A 5 -25.53 -47.61 -34.37
N PRO A 6 -24.34 -46.96 -34.40
CA PRO A 6 -24.12 -45.64 -33.82
C PRO A 6 -24.52 -44.49 -34.77
N LEU A 7 -25.13 -43.45 -34.20
CA LEU A 7 -25.46 -42.18 -34.85
C LEU A 7 -24.20 -41.34 -35.11
N ALA A 8 -24.04 -40.91 -36.36
CA ALA A 8 -23.13 -39.84 -36.77
C ALA A 8 -23.83 -38.47 -36.59
N MET A 9 -23.15 -37.51 -35.95
CA MET A 9 -23.58 -36.10 -35.92
C MET A 9 -22.80 -35.28 -36.95
N ALA A 10 -23.56 -34.51 -37.72
CA ALA A 10 -23.14 -33.76 -38.89
C ALA A 10 -22.32 -32.51 -38.55
N VAL A 11 -21.25 -32.31 -39.32
CA VAL A 11 -20.45 -31.09 -39.39
C VAL A 11 -21.13 -30.11 -40.35
N SER A 12 -21.54 -28.96 -39.83
CA SER A 12 -22.07 -27.84 -40.63
C SER A 12 -20.92 -26.92 -41.05
N THR A 13 -20.58 -26.91 -42.34
CA THR A 13 -19.62 -25.98 -42.94
C THR A 13 -20.35 -24.75 -43.48
N ARG A 14 -20.17 -23.60 -42.83
CA ARG A 14 -20.63 -22.30 -43.34
C ARG A 14 -19.52 -21.66 -44.19
N SER A 15 -19.86 -21.41 -45.45
CA SER A 15 -19.06 -20.67 -46.42
C SER A 15 -19.05 -19.17 -46.11
N GLY A 16 -17.88 -18.54 -46.19
CA GLY A 16 -17.71 -17.11 -45.90
C GLY A 16 -16.61 -16.48 -46.75
N ARG A 17 -17.07 -15.79 -47.82
CA ARG A 17 -16.47 -14.67 -48.57
C ARG A 17 -14.94 -14.48 -48.57
N ARG A 18 -14.36 -14.66 -49.76
CA ARG A 18 -13.06 -14.13 -50.19
C ARG A 18 -13.13 -12.60 -50.31
N ASN A 19 -12.26 -11.88 -49.61
CA ASN A 19 -11.94 -10.48 -49.89
C ASN A 19 -10.54 -10.36 -50.49
N ALA A 20 -10.46 -9.62 -51.59
CA ALA A 20 -9.29 -9.44 -52.43
C ALA A 20 -8.19 -8.62 -51.75
N LYS A 21 -6.95 -9.06 -51.97
CA LYS A 21 -5.70 -8.44 -51.55
C LYS A 21 -5.42 -7.23 -52.44
N VAL A 22 -5.44 -6.02 -51.88
CA VAL A 22 -4.91 -4.80 -52.54
C VAL A 22 -3.53 -4.52 -51.96
N THR A 23 -2.51 -4.78 -52.77
CA THR A 23 -1.11 -4.49 -52.49
C THR A 23 -0.84 -3.01 -52.78
N ARG A 24 -0.68 -2.18 -51.74
CA ARG A 24 -0.19 -0.80 -51.86
C ARG A 24 1.34 -0.78 -51.68
N LYS A 25 2.04 -0.32 -52.72
CA LYS A 25 3.47 -0.02 -52.73
C LYS A 25 3.76 1.16 -51.80
N ASN A 26 4.68 0.98 -50.84
CA ASN A 26 5.26 2.08 -50.07
C ASN A 26 6.45 2.66 -50.83
N THR A 27 6.32 3.92 -51.25
CA THR A 27 7.43 4.75 -51.72
C THR A 27 8.13 5.41 -50.53
N ALA A 28 9.44 5.24 -50.46
CA ALA A 28 10.32 5.89 -49.50
C ALA A 28 10.35 7.41 -49.74
N THR A 29 10.02 8.20 -48.71
CA THR A 29 10.24 9.65 -48.69
C THR A 29 11.02 10.03 -47.44
N GLY A 30 12.01 10.91 -47.64
CA GLY A 30 13.10 11.23 -46.72
C GLY A 30 12.67 11.78 -45.36
N ARG A 31 13.42 11.35 -44.35
CA ARG A 31 13.25 11.72 -42.94
C ARG A 31 13.91 13.07 -42.69
N ARG A 32 13.12 14.15 -42.69
CA ARG A 32 13.52 15.46 -42.10
C ARG A 32 13.40 15.35 -40.59
N SER A 33 14.49 15.58 -39.87
CA SER A 33 14.52 15.70 -38.40
C SER A 33 13.69 16.90 -37.97
N LYS A 34 12.51 16.64 -37.40
CA LYS A 34 11.76 17.64 -36.63
C LYS A 34 12.36 17.71 -35.25
N THR A 35 13.06 18.80 -34.96
CA THR A 35 13.34 19.24 -33.59
C THR A 35 12.01 19.52 -32.89
N THR A 36 11.68 18.69 -31.90
CA THR A 36 10.50 18.88 -31.04
C THR A 36 10.72 20.14 -30.21
N PRO A 37 9.81 21.13 -30.22
CA PRO A 37 9.93 22.28 -29.34
C PRO A 37 9.80 21.78 -27.89
N THR A 38 10.83 22.03 -27.09
CA THR A 38 10.80 21.91 -25.64
C THR A 38 9.81 22.93 -25.09
N SER A 39 8.56 22.54 -24.89
CA SER A 39 7.62 23.36 -24.12
C SER A 39 8.18 23.48 -22.70
N SER A 40 8.40 24.70 -22.22
CA SER A 40 8.72 24.95 -20.81
C SER A 40 7.69 24.23 -19.94
N ALA A 41 8.15 23.40 -19.01
CA ALA A 41 7.28 22.75 -18.03
C ALA A 41 6.47 23.85 -17.32
N LYS A 42 5.15 23.69 -17.26
CA LYS A 42 4.27 24.64 -16.58
C LYS A 42 4.45 24.48 -15.08
N SER A 43 4.52 25.59 -14.34
CA SER A 43 4.65 25.56 -12.88
C SER A 43 3.30 25.23 -12.23
N VAL A 44 3.30 24.55 -11.07
CA VAL A 44 2.09 24.32 -10.25
C VAL A 44 1.38 25.64 -9.90
N GLU A 45 2.11 26.75 -9.87
CA GLU A 45 1.56 28.08 -9.66
C GLU A 45 0.60 28.53 -10.77
N ASP A 46 0.80 28.03 -12.00
CA ASP A 46 -0.01 28.33 -13.19
C ASP A 46 -1.34 27.56 -13.23
N ALA A 47 -1.53 26.60 -12.31
CA ALA A 47 -2.73 25.78 -12.27
C ALA A 47 -3.98 26.62 -11.96
N LYS A 48 -5.09 26.34 -12.64
CA LYS A 48 -6.35 27.08 -12.48
C LYS A 48 -7.30 26.45 -11.48
N THR A 49 -7.07 25.18 -11.15
CA THR A 49 -7.89 24.41 -10.23
C THR A 49 -7.00 23.54 -9.35
N MET A 50 -7.46 23.21 -8.14
CA MET A 50 -6.76 22.27 -7.26
C MET A 50 -6.47 20.92 -7.93
N GLY A 51 -7.41 20.40 -8.74
CA GLY A 51 -7.21 19.16 -9.46
C GLY A 51 -6.12 19.24 -10.54
N GLU A 52 -6.05 20.36 -11.26
CA GLU A 52 -4.95 20.62 -12.21
C GLU A 52 -3.62 20.78 -11.47
N ALA A 53 -3.62 21.47 -10.32
CA ALA A 53 -2.43 21.65 -9.50
C ALA A 53 -1.87 20.31 -9.01
N ILE A 54 -2.74 19.42 -8.48
CA ILE A 54 -2.34 18.07 -8.04
C ILE A 54 -1.75 17.27 -9.21
N GLN A 55 -2.31 17.37 -10.41
CA GLN A 55 -1.77 16.67 -11.59
C GLN A 55 -0.43 17.21 -12.07
N MET A 56 -0.13 18.47 -11.78
CA MET A 56 1.12 19.14 -12.15
C MET A 56 2.20 19.01 -11.07
N ALA A 57 1.84 18.56 -9.86
CA ALA A 57 2.76 18.46 -8.75
C ALA A 57 3.75 17.30 -8.94
N GLU A 58 5.04 17.58 -8.90
CA GLU A 58 6.09 16.58 -9.11
C GLU A 58 6.85 16.28 -7.81
N SER A 59 6.89 17.25 -6.89
CA SER A 59 7.65 17.18 -5.64
C SER A 59 6.76 17.22 -4.38
N THR A 60 7.33 16.80 -3.25
CA THR A 60 6.67 16.94 -1.93
C THR A 60 6.32 18.40 -1.62
N GLU A 61 7.19 19.34 -1.97
CA GLU A 61 6.98 20.77 -1.74
C GLU A 61 5.82 21.33 -2.58
N ASP A 62 5.68 20.89 -3.84
CA ASP A 62 4.52 21.27 -4.67
C ASP A 62 3.19 20.89 -4.01
N HIS A 63 3.14 19.69 -3.40
CA HIS A 63 1.94 19.21 -2.72
C HIS A 63 1.65 20.01 -1.45
N LEU A 64 2.68 20.38 -0.68
CA LEU A 64 2.51 21.24 0.49
C LEU A 64 2.08 22.66 0.10
N TYR A 65 2.64 23.21 -0.98
CA TYR A 65 2.19 24.48 -1.57
C TYR A 65 0.71 24.41 -1.99
N ILE A 66 0.27 23.29 -2.59
CA ILE A 66 -1.13 23.11 -2.96
C ILE A 66 -2.02 23.07 -1.72
N ALA A 67 -1.58 22.40 -0.65
CA ALA A 67 -2.31 22.36 0.60
C ALA A 67 -2.50 23.76 1.18
N ASP A 68 -1.47 24.58 1.17
CA ASP A 68 -1.54 25.97 1.64
C ASP A 68 -2.51 26.81 0.78
N LYS A 69 -2.30 26.80 -0.54
CA LYS A 69 -2.99 27.70 -1.48
C LYS A 69 -4.44 27.31 -1.76
N TRP A 70 -4.73 26.01 -1.85
CA TRP A 70 -6.02 25.52 -2.41
C TRP A 70 -6.90 24.80 -1.41
N VAL A 71 -6.37 24.31 -0.29
CA VAL A 71 -7.20 23.70 0.74
C VAL A 71 -7.77 24.82 1.61
N TRP A 72 -9.07 24.78 1.81
CA TRP A 72 -9.81 25.69 2.69
C TRP A 72 -10.48 24.88 3.79
N LEU A 73 -10.43 25.37 5.02
CA LEU A 73 -11.04 24.77 6.19
C LEU A 73 -12.20 25.65 6.68
N PRO A 74 -13.24 25.10 7.34
CA PRO A 74 -14.39 25.88 7.80
C PRO A 74 -13.99 26.92 8.86
N SER A 75 -12.86 26.69 9.53
CA SER A 75 -12.24 27.55 10.53
C SER A 75 -11.50 28.75 9.94
N ASP A 76 -11.30 28.82 8.61
CA ASP A 76 -10.60 29.95 8.00
C ASP A 76 -11.44 31.23 8.13
N ALA A 77 -10.81 32.30 8.61
CA ALA A 77 -11.48 33.57 8.90
C ALA A 77 -12.21 34.14 7.67
N ASP A 78 -11.55 34.09 6.52
CA ASP A 78 -12.02 34.71 5.27
C ASP A 78 -12.87 33.79 4.38
N LEU A 79 -13.21 32.58 4.85
CA LEU A 79 -13.98 31.64 4.04
C LEU A 79 -15.46 32.07 3.93
N PRO A 80 -16.00 32.31 2.72
CA PRO A 80 -17.41 32.65 2.52
C PRO A 80 -18.36 31.66 3.22
N PRO A 81 -19.46 32.13 3.85
CA PRO A 81 -20.35 31.26 4.63
C PRO A 81 -20.88 30.03 3.88
N HIS A 82 -21.17 30.18 2.58
CA HIS A 82 -21.66 29.07 1.76
C HIS A 82 -20.62 27.96 1.55
N LEU A 83 -19.31 28.27 1.59
CA LEU A 83 -18.24 27.27 1.51
C LEU A 83 -18.03 26.54 2.85
N ARG A 84 -18.59 27.05 3.96
CA ARG A 84 -18.48 26.42 5.28
C ARG A 84 -19.49 25.29 5.45
N SER A 85 -20.74 25.50 5.05
CA SER A 85 -21.87 24.64 5.43
C SER A 85 -22.47 23.80 4.30
N GLN A 86 -22.19 24.12 3.02
CA GLN A 86 -22.80 23.39 1.93
C GLN A 86 -22.12 22.02 1.71
N LEU A 87 -22.94 20.97 1.66
CA LEU A 87 -22.51 19.57 1.49
C LEU A 87 -21.58 19.35 0.28
N VAL A 88 -21.90 19.96 -0.86
CA VAL A 88 -21.10 19.86 -2.11
C VAL A 88 -19.66 20.36 -1.92
N HIS A 89 -19.48 21.34 -1.05
CA HIS A 89 -18.18 21.90 -0.75
C HIS A 89 -17.39 20.97 0.18
N THR A 90 -18.03 20.40 1.20
CA THR A 90 -17.42 19.37 2.04
C THR A 90 -17.00 18.14 1.22
N GLU A 91 -17.84 17.68 0.30
CA GLU A 91 -17.54 16.56 -0.60
C GLU A 91 -16.32 16.86 -1.48
N LYS A 92 -16.32 18.01 -2.17
CA LYS A 92 -15.20 18.42 -3.02
C LYS A 92 -13.89 18.52 -2.24
N ARG A 93 -13.95 19.09 -1.03
CA ARG A 93 -12.77 19.25 -0.17
C ARG A 93 -12.19 17.89 0.20
N ARG A 94 -13.04 16.97 0.66
CA ARG A 94 -12.61 15.61 1.02
C ARG A 94 -12.01 14.87 -0.18
N ARG A 95 -12.67 14.94 -1.34
CA ARG A 95 -12.19 14.30 -2.57
C ARG A 95 -10.84 14.84 -3.04
N TRP A 96 -10.65 16.17 -3.03
CA TRP A 96 -9.38 16.74 -3.46
C TRP A 96 -8.29 16.59 -2.39
N GLY A 97 -8.65 16.66 -1.11
CA GLY A 97 -7.75 16.38 0.01
C GLY A 97 -7.21 14.95 -0.02
N SER A 98 -8.07 13.96 -0.32
CA SER A 98 -7.62 12.57 -0.44
C SER A 98 -6.67 12.36 -1.62
N GLN A 99 -6.98 12.96 -2.77
CA GLN A 99 -6.12 12.90 -3.95
C GLN A 99 -4.78 13.60 -3.70
N LEU A 100 -4.79 14.73 -2.99
CA LEU A 100 -3.60 15.45 -2.59
C LEU A 100 -2.71 14.59 -1.69
N LEU A 101 -3.27 13.97 -0.65
CA LEU A 101 -2.51 13.13 0.30
C LEU A 101 -1.98 11.86 -0.36
N LYS A 102 -2.77 11.22 -1.23
CA LYS A 102 -2.33 10.07 -2.02
C LYS A 102 -1.17 10.42 -2.96
N SER A 103 -1.31 11.54 -3.68
CA SER A 103 -0.28 12.03 -4.60
C SER A 103 0.98 12.50 -3.87
N LEU A 104 0.83 13.12 -2.70
CA LEU A 104 1.93 13.49 -1.82
C LEU A 104 2.74 12.26 -1.43
N GLY A 105 2.11 11.24 -0.85
CA GLY A 105 2.81 10.00 -0.47
C GLY A 105 3.53 9.35 -1.66
N GLN A 106 2.89 9.30 -2.83
CA GLN A 106 3.51 8.73 -4.03
C GLN A 106 4.67 9.58 -4.58
N SER A 107 4.56 10.91 -4.57
CA SER A 107 5.65 11.81 -4.97
C SER A 107 6.84 11.69 -4.04
N THR A 108 6.60 11.61 -2.73
CA THR A 108 7.66 11.34 -1.73
C THR A 108 8.33 9.99 -1.98
N LEU A 109 7.54 8.94 -2.25
CA LEU A 109 8.09 7.62 -2.59
C LEU A 109 8.93 7.65 -3.87
N ASN A 110 8.45 8.32 -4.92
CA ASN A 110 9.19 8.44 -6.18
C ASN A 110 10.52 9.19 -5.99
N ALA A 111 10.51 10.28 -5.20
CA ALA A 111 11.72 11.03 -4.86
C ALA A 111 12.72 10.14 -4.11
N TRP A 112 12.22 9.38 -3.13
CA TRP A 112 13.00 8.41 -2.37
C TRP A 112 13.63 7.34 -3.26
N GLU A 113 12.86 6.71 -4.15
CA GLU A 113 13.36 5.64 -5.03
C GLU A 113 14.34 6.14 -6.09
N THR A 114 14.21 7.40 -6.52
CA THR A 114 15.05 8.01 -7.56
C THR A 114 16.40 8.48 -7.01
N ASP A 115 16.39 9.20 -5.89
CA ASP A 115 17.60 9.72 -5.25
C ASP A 115 17.46 9.70 -3.73
N PRO A 116 17.66 8.52 -3.10
CA PRO A 116 17.57 8.40 -1.65
C PRO A 116 18.54 9.33 -0.94
N SER A 117 19.73 9.60 -1.50
CA SER A 117 20.75 10.42 -0.85
C SER A 117 20.34 11.88 -0.76
N LYS A 118 19.74 12.42 -1.83
CA LYS A 118 19.16 13.77 -1.79
C LYS A 118 17.99 13.84 -0.82
N MET A 119 17.09 12.86 -0.87
CA MET A 119 15.94 12.83 0.04
C MET A 119 16.36 12.73 1.51
N MET A 120 17.40 11.96 1.80
CA MET A 120 18.04 11.91 3.13
C MET A 120 18.56 13.28 3.56
N ALA A 121 19.23 14.01 2.69
CA ALA A 121 19.72 15.36 3.00
C ALA A 121 18.53 16.30 3.30
N ASP A 122 17.48 16.27 2.49
CA ASP A 122 16.28 17.11 2.68
C ASP A 122 15.53 16.80 3.99
N VAL A 123 15.60 15.56 4.49
CA VAL A 123 14.97 15.13 5.76
C VAL A 123 15.87 15.39 6.97
N THR A 124 17.19 15.29 6.85
CA THR A 124 18.12 15.36 8.00
C THR A 124 18.75 16.74 8.20
N GLU A 125 18.99 17.49 7.13
CA GLU A 125 19.54 18.85 7.18
C GLU A 125 18.43 19.87 7.54
N GLU A 126 18.70 21.17 7.51
CA GLU A 126 17.69 22.24 7.71
C GLU A 126 16.66 22.31 6.55
N GLY A 127 16.46 21.22 5.80
CA GLY A 127 15.52 21.11 4.71
C GLY A 127 14.07 21.21 5.18
N HIS A 128 13.22 21.76 4.32
CA HIS A 128 11.80 21.99 4.62
C HIS A 128 11.02 20.70 4.91
N ILE A 129 11.48 19.55 4.40
CA ILE A 129 10.81 18.26 4.54
C ILE A 129 11.03 17.64 5.93
N ARG A 130 12.11 18.00 6.63
CA ARG A 130 12.40 17.54 8.00
C ARG A 130 11.24 17.73 8.97
N HIS A 131 10.47 18.80 8.78
CA HIS A 131 9.39 19.21 9.68
C HIS A 131 8.00 18.87 9.14
N ILE A 132 7.90 18.02 8.11
CA ILE A 132 6.64 17.74 7.40
C ILE A 132 5.50 17.30 8.33
N TRP A 133 5.79 16.50 9.36
CA TRP A 133 4.80 16.01 10.32
C TRP A 133 4.32 17.07 11.33
N THR A 134 5.00 18.22 11.38
CA THR A 134 4.61 19.40 12.17
C THR A 134 4.26 20.59 11.27
N ASP A 135 4.25 20.40 9.95
CA ASP A 135 3.94 21.42 8.96
C ASP A 135 2.43 21.69 8.93
N GLU A 136 2.05 22.96 9.08
CA GLU A 136 0.65 23.39 9.07
C GLU A 136 -0.05 23.04 7.76
N ARG A 137 0.68 22.97 6.65
CA ARG A 137 0.17 22.63 5.32
C ARG A 137 -0.21 21.16 5.26
N LEU A 138 0.59 20.25 5.83
CA LEU A 138 0.21 18.84 5.94
C LEU A 138 -1.02 18.68 6.84
N ILE A 139 -1.01 19.34 8.02
CA ILE A 139 -2.16 19.33 8.94
C ILE A 139 -3.43 19.77 8.23
N ARG A 140 -3.35 20.85 7.45
CA ARG A 140 -4.45 21.38 6.65
C ARG A 140 -4.95 20.37 5.62
N ALA A 141 -4.05 19.67 4.93
CA ALA A 141 -4.42 18.59 4.00
C ALA A 141 -5.15 17.44 4.72
N VAL A 142 -4.68 16.98 5.88
CA VAL A 142 -5.34 15.92 6.67
C VAL A 142 -6.71 16.37 7.18
N LEU A 143 -6.79 17.58 7.75
CA LEU A 143 -8.04 18.19 8.22
C LEU A 143 -9.08 18.31 7.11
N SER A 144 -8.66 18.61 5.89
CA SER A 144 -9.56 18.72 4.74
C SER A 144 -10.36 17.45 4.44
N VAL A 145 -9.83 16.28 4.85
CA VAL A 145 -10.46 14.97 4.69
C VAL A 145 -11.22 14.57 5.96
N CYS A 146 -10.67 14.82 7.15
CA CYS A 146 -11.22 14.33 8.42
C CYS A 146 -12.40 15.15 8.97
N LEU A 147 -12.73 16.30 8.38
CA LEU A 147 -13.83 17.13 8.88
C LEU A 147 -15.19 16.44 8.72
N PRO A 148 -16.06 16.46 9.74
CA PRO A 148 -17.37 15.82 9.67
C PRO A 148 -18.24 16.49 8.59
N MET A 149 -19.05 15.69 7.90
CA MET A 149 -20.09 16.22 7.00
C MET A 149 -21.27 16.67 7.85
N GLU A 150 -21.42 17.98 8.05
CA GLU A 150 -22.57 18.57 8.77
C GLU A 150 -23.89 18.09 8.13
N GLY A 151 -24.85 17.65 8.95
CA GLY A 151 -26.13 17.07 8.51
C GLY A 151 -26.15 15.55 8.31
N SER A 152 -25.00 14.85 8.42
CA SER A 152 -24.93 13.38 8.32
C SER A 152 -25.15 12.64 9.65
N SER A 153 -25.14 13.35 10.79
CA SER A 153 -25.19 12.74 12.13
C SER A 153 -26.52 12.05 12.45
N SER A 154 -27.56 12.17 11.62
CA SER A 154 -28.87 11.57 11.84
C SER A 154 -29.30 10.53 10.80
N SER A 155 -28.58 10.33 9.70
CA SER A 155 -28.90 9.25 8.76
C SER A 155 -27.70 8.85 7.88
N PRO A 156 -27.25 7.58 7.95
CA PRO A 156 -26.27 7.01 7.02
C PRO A 156 -26.63 7.19 5.54
N ALA A 157 -27.93 7.36 5.23
CA ALA A 157 -28.44 7.51 3.87
C ALA A 157 -28.00 8.81 3.16
N ASN A 158 -27.45 9.79 3.88
CA ASN A 158 -27.02 11.07 3.31
C ASN A 158 -25.51 11.14 3.06
N ARG A 159 -24.76 10.07 3.32
CA ARG A 159 -23.32 10.02 3.06
C ARG A 159 -23.06 9.75 1.57
N PRO A 160 -22.06 10.42 0.95
CA PRO A 160 -21.67 10.07 -0.41
C PRO A 160 -21.19 8.62 -0.50
N ASP A 161 -21.63 7.86 -1.50
CA ASP A 161 -21.21 6.47 -1.71
C ASP A 161 -19.68 6.29 -1.78
N LYS A 162 -18.96 7.36 -2.16
CA LYS A 162 -17.50 7.37 -2.32
C LYS A 162 -16.74 7.87 -1.09
N GLU A 163 -17.42 8.17 0.00
CA GLU A 163 -16.81 8.71 1.22
C GLU A 163 -15.68 7.80 1.74
N GLY A 164 -15.96 6.50 1.86
CA GLY A 164 -14.99 5.51 2.30
C GLY A 164 -13.79 5.39 1.35
N VAL A 165 -14.00 5.57 0.04
CA VAL A 165 -12.92 5.53 -0.96
C VAL A 165 -11.95 6.69 -0.75
N TRP A 166 -12.44 7.92 -0.54
CA TRP A 166 -11.58 9.07 -0.33
C TRP A 166 -10.79 8.97 0.97
N ILE A 167 -11.44 8.52 2.05
CA ILE A 167 -10.74 8.31 3.33
C ILE A 167 -9.65 7.23 3.18
N ALA A 168 -9.96 6.13 2.49
CA ALA A 168 -8.98 5.08 2.24
C ALA A 168 -7.79 5.57 1.40
N GLU A 169 -8.03 6.38 0.36
CA GLU A 169 -6.95 6.99 -0.42
C GLU A 169 -6.05 7.92 0.42
N ALA A 170 -6.65 8.71 1.32
CA ALA A 170 -5.90 9.59 2.21
C ALA A 170 -5.00 8.79 3.18
N LEU A 171 -5.56 7.76 3.83
CA LEU A 171 -4.81 6.93 4.78
C LEU A 171 -3.71 6.12 4.11
N LYS A 172 -3.94 5.62 2.89
CA LYS A 172 -2.88 5.01 2.06
C LYS A 172 -1.75 5.99 1.74
N GLY A 173 -2.09 7.22 1.36
CA GLY A 173 -1.11 8.27 1.12
C GLY A 173 -0.27 8.57 2.36
N LEU A 174 -0.90 8.66 3.53
CA LEU A 174 -0.22 8.88 4.81
C LEU A 174 0.65 7.69 5.23
N HIS A 175 0.20 6.45 5.02
CA HIS A 175 1.01 5.25 5.23
C HIS A 175 2.29 5.29 4.37
N VAL A 176 2.14 5.60 3.07
CA VAL A 176 3.29 5.69 2.17
C VAL A 176 4.24 6.83 2.58
N LEU A 177 3.69 8.00 2.95
CA LEU A 177 4.48 9.11 3.46
C LEU A 177 5.27 8.72 4.71
N ALA A 178 4.63 8.07 5.68
CA ALA A 178 5.27 7.60 6.91
C ALA A 178 6.34 6.53 6.63
N GLY A 179 6.14 5.70 5.61
CA GLY A 179 7.14 4.75 5.15
C GLY A 179 8.38 5.38 4.51
N CYS A 180 8.28 6.59 3.97
CA CYS A 180 9.40 7.32 3.36
C CYS A 180 10.04 8.35 4.29
N ILE A 181 9.27 8.92 5.22
CA ILE A 181 9.70 9.91 6.19
C ILE A 181 9.08 9.53 7.53
N MET A 182 9.89 9.00 8.45
CA MET A 182 9.41 8.59 9.76
C MET A 182 8.73 9.78 10.48
N PRO A 183 7.53 9.59 11.06
CA PRO A 183 6.93 10.61 11.90
C PRO A 183 7.88 11.04 13.01
N HIS A 184 8.05 12.35 13.19
CA HIS A 184 8.89 12.89 14.26
C HIS A 184 8.41 14.29 14.67
N CYS A 185 8.30 14.52 15.98
CA CYS A 185 8.10 15.84 16.55
C CYS A 185 9.44 16.50 16.90
N HIS A 186 9.56 17.81 16.69
CA HIS A 186 10.62 18.60 17.32
C HIS A 186 10.05 19.36 18.52
N SER A 187 10.90 19.79 19.45
CA SER A 187 10.46 20.49 20.68
C SER A 187 9.62 21.74 20.43
N THR A 188 9.81 22.42 19.29
CA THR A 188 9.04 23.61 18.89
C THR A 188 7.71 23.30 18.21
N GLY A 189 7.46 22.04 17.85
CA GLY A 189 6.31 21.60 17.04
C GLY A 189 5.22 20.86 17.79
N GLU A 190 5.28 20.77 19.13
CA GLU A 190 4.37 19.94 19.94
C GLU A 190 2.88 20.21 19.67
N GLY A 191 2.48 21.48 19.50
CA GLY A 191 1.09 21.84 19.20
C GLY A 191 0.59 21.30 17.86
N ASN A 192 1.43 21.41 16.83
CA ASN A 192 1.14 20.91 15.49
C ASN A 192 1.17 19.38 15.45
N TRP A 193 2.13 18.77 16.15
CA TRP A 193 2.21 17.31 16.33
C TRP A 193 0.92 16.74 16.93
N MET A 194 0.42 17.33 18.01
CA MET A 194 -0.84 16.87 18.60
C MET A 194 -2.04 17.11 17.69
N THR A 195 -2.03 18.21 16.92
CA THR A 195 -3.10 18.51 15.96
C THR A 195 -3.14 17.48 14.84
N ILE A 196 -1.99 17.09 14.27
CA ILE A 196 -1.96 16.05 13.23
C ILE A 196 -2.38 14.68 13.79
N HIS A 197 -1.99 14.32 15.03
CA HIS A 197 -2.41 13.08 15.67
C HIS A 197 -3.92 12.99 15.81
N ARG A 198 -4.56 14.05 16.32
CA ARG A 198 -6.02 14.13 16.42
C ARG A 198 -6.70 14.03 15.06
N ALA A 199 -6.13 14.68 14.04
CA ALA A 199 -6.69 14.64 12.69
C ALA A 199 -6.61 13.22 12.09
N ILE A 200 -5.48 12.54 12.25
CA ILE A 200 -5.29 11.15 11.79
C ILE A 200 -6.19 10.19 12.57
N ALA A 201 -6.24 10.28 13.89
CA ALA A 201 -7.11 9.46 14.74
C ALA A 201 -8.60 9.61 14.33
N ASN A 202 -9.05 10.84 14.08
CA ASN A 202 -10.40 11.08 13.57
C ASN A 202 -10.63 10.46 12.19
N LEU A 203 -9.65 10.53 11.30
CA LEU A 203 -9.71 9.92 9.98
C LEU A 203 -9.80 8.38 10.06
N ILE A 204 -9.04 7.77 10.97
CA ILE A 204 -9.06 6.33 11.27
C ILE A 204 -10.40 5.90 11.85
N ARG A 205 -10.93 6.63 12.83
CA ARG A 205 -12.27 6.37 13.39
C ARG A 205 -13.36 6.40 12.32
N MET A 206 -13.29 7.37 11.40
CA MET A 206 -14.24 7.46 10.28
C MET A 206 -14.07 6.30 9.29
N ALA A 207 -12.83 5.85 9.05
CA ALA A 207 -12.54 4.67 8.26
C ALA A 207 -13.14 3.40 8.88
N ASP A 208 -12.99 3.21 10.20
CA ASP A 208 -13.58 2.09 10.94
C ASP A 208 -15.12 2.13 10.88
N ASP A 209 -15.73 3.31 11.05
CA ASP A 209 -17.18 3.47 10.93
C ASP A 209 -17.72 3.17 9.52
N LEU A 210 -16.91 3.42 8.49
CA LEU A 210 -17.29 3.16 7.09
C LEU A 210 -16.86 1.77 6.62
N SER A 211 -16.09 1.03 7.41
CA SER A 211 -15.51 -0.24 6.99
C SER A 211 -16.58 -1.25 6.62
N GLU A 212 -17.74 -1.25 7.25
CA GLU A 212 -18.84 -2.19 6.93
C GLU A 212 -19.48 -1.93 5.56
N SER A 213 -19.30 -0.71 5.01
CA SER A 213 -19.96 -0.28 3.77
C SER A 213 -19.09 -0.40 2.51
N MET A 214 -17.80 -0.66 2.66
CA MET A 214 -16.85 -0.77 1.54
C MET A 214 -16.64 -2.21 1.10
N PRO A 215 -16.19 -2.49 -0.14
CA PRO A 215 -15.78 -3.85 -0.53
C PRO A 215 -14.69 -4.41 0.39
N LEU A 216 -14.72 -5.71 0.70
CA LEU A 216 -13.76 -6.34 1.62
C LEU A 216 -12.31 -6.08 1.19
N ARG A 217 -12.00 -6.14 -0.12
CA ARG A 217 -10.66 -5.81 -0.63
C ARG A 217 -10.16 -4.44 -0.17
N LEU A 218 -11.04 -3.43 -0.18
CA LEU A 218 -10.67 -2.06 0.18
C LEU A 218 -10.52 -1.94 1.69
N ALA A 219 -11.37 -2.63 2.46
CA ALA A 219 -11.22 -2.75 3.90
C ALA A 219 -9.88 -3.42 4.27
N THR A 220 -9.47 -4.46 3.55
CA THR A 220 -8.17 -5.12 3.74
C THR A 220 -7.01 -4.15 3.52
N GLU A 221 -6.99 -3.44 2.38
CA GLU A 221 -5.93 -2.45 2.10
C GLU A 221 -5.92 -1.30 3.11
N LEU A 222 -7.11 -0.87 3.54
CA LEU A 222 -7.29 0.17 4.55
C LEU A 222 -6.73 -0.26 5.90
N ARG A 223 -7.04 -1.49 6.34
CA ARG A 223 -6.52 -2.05 7.59
C ARG A 223 -5.01 -2.07 7.58
N TRP A 224 -4.39 -2.59 6.52
CA TRP A 224 -2.93 -2.60 6.45
C TRP A 224 -2.33 -1.18 6.46
N SER A 225 -2.91 -0.25 5.71
CA SER A 225 -2.44 1.15 5.70
C SER A 225 -2.52 1.80 7.09
N ILE A 226 -3.63 1.59 7.80
CA ILE A 226 -3.82 2.14 9.15
C ILE A 226 -2.80 1.52 10.12
N ARG A 227 -2.62 0.19 10.08
CA ARG A 227 -1.65 -0.50 10.93
C ARG A 227 -0.23 -0.01 10.67
N GLY A 228 0.18 0.07 9.41
CA GLY A 228 1.50 0.57 9.05
C GLY A 228 1.75 2.02 9.46
N LEU A 229 0.74 2.87 9.37
CA LEU A 229 0.79 4.25 9.88
C LEU A 229 0.87 4.29 11.41
N ASN A 230 0.01 3.54 12.10
CA ASN A 230 -0.04 3.47 13.56
C ASN A 230 1.28 2.97 14.15
N THR A 231 1.87 1.89 13.61
CA THR A 231 3.17 1.38 14.06
C THR A 231 4.24 2.48 14.00
N ARG A 232 4.28 3.26 12.91
CA ARG A 232 5.26 4.34 12.73
C ARG A 232 5.03 5.53 13.67
N LEU A 233 3.76 5.90 13.90
CA LEU A 233 3.41 6.92 14.88
C LEU A 233 3.73 6.47 16.31
N GLN A 234 3.51 5.20 16.65
CA GLN A 234 3.83 4.63 17.95
C GLN A 234 5.35 4.66 18.20
N LEU A 235 6.16 4.22 17.24
CA LEU A 235 7.64 4.30 17.32
C LEU A 235 8.13 5.74 17.53
N ALA A 236 7.54 6.69 16.80
CA ALA A 236 7.84 8.11 16.95
C ALA A 236 7.53 8.61 18.37
N ASN A 237 6.41 8.18 18.94
CA ASN A 237 5.96 8.60 20.26
C ASN A 237 6.77 7.98 21.41
N VAL A 238 7.25 6.74 21.27
CA VAL A 238 8.17 6.11 22.24
C VAL A 238 9.47 6.91 22.35
N SER A 239 10.00 7.37 21.21
CA SER A 239 11.23 8.18 21.15
C SER A 239 11.11 9.54 21.86
N HIS A 240 9.88 10.04 22.05
CA HIS A 240 9.58 11.31 22.70
C HIS A 240 9.32 11.22 24.21
N GLN A 241 9.32 10.02 24.80
CA GLN A 241 9.09 9.84 26.23
C GLN A 241 10.35 10.14 27.07
N ILE A 242 10.60 11.43 27.36
CA ILE A 242 11.55 11.87 28.38
C ILE A 242 10.76 12.51 29.53
N GLY A 243 10.62 11.78 30.66
CA GLY A 243 10.09 12.31 31.93
C GLY A 243 8.79 11.68 32.41
N ARG A 244 8.87 10.46 32.96
CA ARG A 244 7.77 9.77 33.64
C ARG A 244 7.84 10.02 35.14
N ASP A 245 6.98 10.88 35.67
CA ASP A 245 6.65 10.85 37.11
C ASP A 245 5.16 11.22 37.31
N GLY A 246 4.34 10.18 37.49
CA GLY A 246 3.13 10.19 38.34
C GLY A 246 1.98 11.16 38.05
N LYS A 247 1.77 11.63 36.82
CA LYS A 247 0.68 12.56 36.48
C LYS A 247 -0.48 11.87 35.76
N ILE A 248 -1.68 12.45 35.89
CA ILE A 248 -2.96 11.96 35.37
C ILE A 248 -3.19 12.53 33.96
N PHE A 249 -3.52 11.66 32.99
CA PHE A 249 -3.86 12.04 31.62
C PHE A 249 -5.19 12.81 31.55
N LYS A 250 -5.24 13.89 30.77
CA LYS A 250 -6.47 14.72 30.61
C LYS A 250 -7.18 14.52 29.28
N GLU A 251 -6.51 13.91 28.31
CA GLU A 251 -7.01 13.73 26.95
C GLU A 251 -6.59 12.36 26.42
N ARG A 252 -7.44 11.72 25.63
CA ARG A 252 -7.19 10.43 24.97
C ARG A 252 -7.34 10.58 23.47
N VAL A 253 -6.34 10.12 22.72
CA VAL A 253 -6.35 10.04 21.25
C VAL A 253 -6.34 8.56 20.87
N ASP A 254 -7.42 8.14 20.21
CA ASP A 254 -7.72 6.73 19.96
C ASP A 254 -7.48 6.38 18.49
N PHE A 255 -6.55 5.45 18.26
CA PHE A 255 -6.14 4.95 16.95
C PHE A 255 -6.69 3.54 16.67
N THR A 256 -7.63 3.04 17.49
CA THR A 256 -8.20 1.69 17.35
C THR A 256 -9.15 1.56 16.17
N THR A 257 -9.27 0.35 15.64
CA THR A 257 -10.14 -0.01 14.51
C THR A 257 -10.88 -1.34 14.73
N PRO A 258 -11.73 -1.45 15.78
CA PRO A 258 -12.33 -2.71 16.17
C PRO A 258 -13.23 -3.32 15.08
N LYS A 259 -14.02 -2.52 14.35
CA LYS A 259 -14.93 -3.02 13.32
C LYS A 259 -14.16 -3.53 12.11
N LEU A 260 -13.18 -2.75 11.67
CA LEU A 260 -12.32 -3.08 10.54
C LEU A 260 -11.47 -4.32 10.85
N ASN A 261 -10.88 -4.40 12.04
CA ASN A 261 -10.13 -5.56 12.49
C ASN A 261 -11.03 -6.81 12.53
N ALA A 262 -12.22 -6.73 13.13
CA ALA A 262 -13.14 -7.86 13.18
C ALA A 262 -13.54 -8.36 11.80
N ARG A 263 -13.76 -7.46 10.84
CA ARG A 263 -14.17 -7.80 9.47
C ARG A 263 -13.07 -8.45 8.64
N VAL A 264 -11.83 -7.97 8.75
CA VAL A 264 -10.70 -8.45 7.93
C VAL A 264 -9.99 -9.66 8.57
N ARG A 265 -10.09 -9.83 9.90
CA ARG A 265 -9.47 -10.92 10.68
C ARG A 265 -9.66 -12.33 10.10
N PRO A 266 -10.80 -12.71 9.49
CA PRO A 266 -10.98 -14.06 8.95
C PRO A 266 -10.07 -14.39 7.75
N LEU A 267 -9.47 -13.41 7.09
CA LEU A 267 -8.61 -13.68 5.93
C LEU A 267 -7.38 -14.52 6.31
N PRO A 268 -6.94 -15.45 5.46
CA PRO A 268 -5.85 -16.38 5.79
C PRO A 268 -4.46 -15.74 5.61
N PHE A 269 -4.39 -14.40 5.57
CA PHE A 269 -3.16 -13.65 5.39
C PHE A 269 -3.23 -12.30 6.11
N ASP A 270 -2.07 -11.78 6.50
CA ASP A 270 -1.95 -10.45 7.10
C ASP A 270 -0.59 -9.81 6.77
N ILE A 271 -0.44 -8.52 7.10
CA ILE A 271 0.84 -7.80 7.02
C ILE A 271 1.20 -7.28 8.40
N ILE A 272 2.40 -7.63 8.84
CA ILE A 272 3.08 -7.12 10.01
C ILE A 272 3.96 -5.97 9.56
N HIS A 273 3.74 -4.79 10.11
CA HIS A 273 4.55 -3.62 9.77
C HIS A 273 5.72 -3.47 10.73
N HIS A 274 6.90 -3.16 10.19
CA HIS A 274 8.12 -2.99 10.99
C HIS A 274 8.37 -4.13 11.99
N CYS A 275 8.11 -5.37 11.55
CA CYS A 275 8.35 -6.57 12.36
C CYS A 275 9.81 -6.70 12.77
N LEU A 276 10.70 -6.32 11.85
CA LEU A 276 12.13 -6.52 12.00
C LEU A 276 12.80 -5.18 12.21
N GLU A 277 13.56 -5.07 13.29
CA GLU A 277 14.39 -3.91 13.61
C GLU A 277 15.59 -3.84 12.66
N TRP A 278 15.35 -3.47 11.41
CA TRP A 278 16.42 -3.30 10.45
C TRP A 278 17.17 -1.98 10.67
N GLU A 279 17.72 -1.70 11.86
CA GLU A 279 18.34 -0.41 12.22
C GLU A 279 17.72 0.75 11.45
N ILE A 280 16.41 0.97 11.52
CA ILE A 280 15.78 2.01 10.74
C ILE A 280 16.25 3.37 11.31
N ASP A 281 16.91 4.21 10.49
CA ASP A 281 17.22 5.58 10.94
C ASP A 281 15.97 6.46 10.89
N TYR A 282 16.16 7.77 11.11
CA TYR A 282 15.09 8.78 11.09
C TYR A 282 14.24 8.80 9.81
N THR A 283 14.57 8.02 8.78
CA THR A 283 13.88 8.02 7.48
C THR A 283 12.94 6.86 7.25
N GLY A 284 12.77 5.93 8.21
CA GLY A 284 11.86 4.81 8.03
C GLY A 284 12.44 3.64 7.21
N TYR A 285 13.71 3.77 6.79
CA TYR A 285 14.44 2.76 6.03
C TYR A 285 15.65 2.22 6.79
N PRO A 286 16.13 1.01 6.43
CA PRO A 286 17.25 0.39 7.10
C PRO A 286 18.54 1.19 6.95
N SER A 287 19.07 1.66 8.06
CA SER A 287 20.38 2.31 8.15
C SER A 287 21.53 1.31 8.25
N SER A 288 21.22 0.00 8.41
CA SER A 288 22.24 -1.04 8.42
C SER A 288 22.91 -1.13 7.04
N LYS A 289 23.92 -0.28 6.85
CA LYS A 289 24.83 -0.25 5.70
C LYS A 289 25.50 -1.60 5.45
N ALA A 290 25.33 -2.58 6.34
CA ALA A 290 25.96 -3.89 6.29
C ALA A 290 25.02 -5.05 5.90
N ILE A 291 23.80 -5.17 6.45
CA ILE A 291 23.05 -6.44 6.36
C ILE A 291 22.58 -6.72 4.93
N LEU A 292 21.83 -5.79 4.32
CA LEU A 292 21.29 -6.00 2.97
C LEU A 292 22.39 -6.17 1.90
N PRO A 293 23.45 -5.32 1.85
CA PRO A 293 24.56 -5.55 0.93
C PRO A 293 25.28 -6.89 1.17
N THR A 294 25.40 -7.33 2.44
CA THR A 294 25.99 -8.63 2.77
C THR A 294 25.12 -9.78 2.30
N MET A 295 23.81 -9.72 2.53
CA MET A 295 22.85 -10.72 2.03
C MET A 295 22.87 -10.80 0.50
N LEU A 296 22.83 -9.66 -0.20
CA LEU A 296 22.91 -9.63 -1.66
C LEU A 296 24.20 -10.26 -2.21
N LYS A 297 25.31 -10.13 -1.49
CA LYS A 297 26.59 -10.74 -1.87
C LYS A 297 26.67 -12.24 -1.56
N LYS A 298 26.06 -12.69 -0.46
CA LYS A 298 26.14 -14.08 0.02
C LYS A 298 25.07 -14.99 -0.58
N ILE A 299 23.92 -14.46 -0.96
CA ILE A 299 22.83 -15.25 -1.55
C ILE A 299 23.14 -15.53 -3.03
N PRO A 300 23.15 -16.80 -3.47
CA PRO A 300 23.49 -17.18 -4.84
C PRO A 300 22.29 -17.01 -5.79
N PHE A 301 21.92 -15.77 -6.09
CA PHE A 301 20.80 -15.48 -7.00
C PHE A 301 21.08 -15.96 -8.43
N ASN A 302 20.10 -16.65 -9.01
CA ASN A 302 20.11 -17.09 -10.41
C ASN A 302 19.02 -16.37 -11.21
N PHE A 303 19.37 -15.90 -12.41
CA PHE A 303 18.46 -15.27 -13.35
C PHE A 303 18.13 -16.27 -14.46
N ASP A 304 17.07 -17.05 -14.23
CA ASP A 304 16.75 -18.19 -15.07
C ASP A 304 16.05 -17.79 -16.38
N THR A 305 16.19 -18.63 -17.40
CA THR A 305 15.39 -18.49 -18.63
C THR A 305 14.16 -19.39 -18.56
N ILE A 306 12.99 -18.78 -18.48
CA ILE A 306 11.70 -19.49 -18.49
C ILE A 306 11.16 -19.61 -19.91
N THR A 307 10.43 -20.69 -20.16
CA THR A 307 9.67 -20.87 -21.40
C THR A 307 8.24 -20.41 -21.17
N THR A 308 7.84 -19.35 -21.85
CA THR A 308 6.47 -18.81 -21.81
C THR A 308 5.47 -19.81 -22.41
N ARG A 309 4.17 -19.62 -22.15
CA ARG A 309 3.10 -20.43 -22.74
C ARG A 309 3.12 -20.46 -24.28
N THR A 310 3.70 -19.45 -24.94
CA THR A 310 3.86 -19.39 -26.40
C THR A 310 5.11 -20.11 -26.90
N GLY A 311 5.88 -20.75 -26.02
CA GLY A 311 7.14 -21.43 -26.34
C GLY A 311 8.34 -20.50 -26.45
N SER A 312 8.16 -19.19 -26.24
CA SER A 312 9.26 -18.22 -26.28
C SER A 312 10.09 -18.30 -25.00
N LYS A 313 11.41 -18.25 -25.13
CA LYS A 313 12.36 -18.19 -24.01
C LYS A 313 12.52 -16.75 -23.56
N VAL A 314 12.30 -16.48 -22.28
CA VAL A 314 12.43 -15.16 -21.67
C VAL A 314 13.27 -15.29 -20.42
N ILE A 315 14.27 -14.42 -20.26
CA ILE A 315 15.06 -14.34 -19.04
C ILE A 315 14.17 -13.68 -17.97
N GLU A 316 14.02 -14.32 -16.81
CA GLU A 316 13.37 -13.71 -15.66
C GLU A 316 14.16 -12.48 -15.23
N ARG A 317 13.47 -11.34 -15.07
CA ARG A 317 14.08 -10.10 -14.57
C ARG A 317 14.40 -10.17 -13.07
N ARG A 318 13.76 -11.09 -12.34
CA ARG A 318 14.04 -11.33 -10.93
C ARG A 318 15.06 -12.45 -10.76
N GLY A 319 16.00 -12.28 -9.84
CA GLY A 319 16.90 -13.33 -9.41
C GLY A 319 16.23 -14.18 -8.34
N THR A 320 16.43 -15.49 -8.38
CA THR A 320 15.86 -16.41 -7.38
C THR A 320 16.95 -17.32 -6.79
N ALA A 321 16.86 -17.60 -5.48
CA ALA A 321 17.72 -18.56 -4.80
C ALA A 321 16.90 -19.40 -3.81
N TRP A 322 17.09 -20.72 -3.83
CA TRP A 322 16.50 -21.63 -2.86
C TRP A 322 17.53 -21.93 -1.79
N LEU A 323 17.28 -21.45 -0.57
CA LEU A 323 18.14 -21.67 0.58
C LEU A 323 17.47 -22.66 1.52
N ALA A 324 18.18 -23.69 1.96
CA ALA A 324 17.58 -24.66 2.87
C ALA A 324 18.62 -25.37 3.74
N GLU A 325 18.23 -25.67 4.97
CA GLU A 325 19.04 -26.46 5.89
C GLU A 325 19.31 -27.86 5.34
N SER A 326 20.26 -28.55 5.97
CA SER A 326 20.65 -29.90 5.56
C SER A 326 19.45 -30.84 5.52
N ASN A 327 19.38 -31.68 4.48
CA ASN A 327 18.32 -32.67 4.20
C ASN A 327 17.02 -32.13 3.58
N ILE A 328 16.91 -30.83 3.33
CA ILE A 328 15.82 -30.30 2.52
C ILE A 328 16.16 -30.44 1.03
N GLY A 329 15.18 -30.92 0.25
CA GLY A 329 15.34 -31.21 -1.17
C GLY A 329 15.26 -29.98 -2.08
N ALA A 330 15.24 -30.25 -3.38
CA ALA A 330 15.01 -29.21 -4.38
C ALA A 330 13.55 -28.73 -4.38
N LEU A 331 13.34 -27.43 -4.60
CA LEU A 331 12.02 -26.81 -4.68
C LEU A 331 11.53 -26.79 -6.13
N ALA A 332 10.32 -27.31 -6.38
CA ALA A 332 9.63 -27.10 -7.64
C ALA A 332 8.87 -25.77 -7.61
N TYR A 333 9.35 -24.77 -8.34
CA TYR A 333 8.81 -23.41 -8.31
C TYR A 333 8.72 -22.85 -9.73
N SER A 334 7.57 -22.28 -10.13
CA SER A 334 7.37 -21.65 -11.45
C SER A 334 7.79 -22.52 -12.65
N GLY A 335 7.60 -23.85 -12.56
CA GLY A 335 7.96 -24.79 -13.62
C GLY A 335 9.45 -25.11 -13.75
N LYS A 336 10.28 -24.68 -12.79
CA LYS A 336 11.69 -25.07 -12.65
C LYS A 336 11.92 -25.83 -11.35
N LEU A 337 13.01 -26.60 -11.30
CA LEU A 337 13.48 -27.31 -10.11
C LEU A 337 14.72 -26.59 -9.59
N MET A 338 14.65 -26.01 -8.39
CA MET A 338 15.71 -25.22 -7.79
C MET A 338 16.47 -26.06 -6.76
N ALA A 339 17.76 -26.29 -6.99
CA ALA A 339 18.60 -27.00 -6.03
C ALA A 339 18.88 -26.12 -4.78
N PRO A 340 18.86 -26.71 -3.56
CA PRO A 340 19.08 -25.96 -2.34
C PRO A 340 20.54 -25.54 -2.19
N SER A 341 20.75 -24.32 -1.68
CA SER A 341 22.03 -23.87 -1.14
C SER A 341 21.91 -23.71 0.38
N PRO A 342 22.97 -23.91 1.17
CA PRO A 342 22.90 -23.65 2.61
C PRO A 342 22.57 -22.17 2.90
N PRO A 343 21.66 -21.86 3.84
CA PRO A 343 21.43 -20.51 4.29
C PRO A 343 22.72 -19.90 4.86
N SER A 344 22.91 -18.59 4.66
CA SER A 344 23.95 -17.85 5.40
C SER A 344 23.51 -17.58 6.82
N ASP A 345 24.45 -17.21 7.69
CA ASP A 345 24.14 -16.89 9.10
C ASP A 345 23.18 -15.70 9.23
N GLU A 346 23.27 -14.72 8.32
CA GLU A 346 22.33 -13.59 8.28
C GLU A 346 20.91 -14.04 7.94
N VAL A 347 20.75 -14.94 6.97
CA VAL A 347 19.43 -15.49 6.62
C VAL A 347 18.89 -16.34 7.77
N ARG A 348 19.75 -17.12 8.45
CA ARG A 348 19.35 -17.87 9.65
C ARG A 348 18.89 -16.96 10.76
N ALA A 349 19.66 -15.92 11.08
CA ALA A 349 19.29 -14.94 12.11
C ALA A 349 17.93 -14.33 11.79
N LEU A 350 17.73 -13.90 10.54
CA LEU A 350 16.45 -13.37 10.08
C LEU A 350 15.28 -14.36 10.26
N MET A 351 15.47 -15.63 9.92
CA MET A 351 14.46 -16.66 10.17
C MET A 351 14.12 -16.79 11.66
N ARG A 352 15.14 -16.78 12.54
CA ARG A 352 14.94 -16.85 14.01
C ARG A 352 14.26 -15.61 14.57
N ASP A 353 14.59 -14.42 14.06
CA ASP A 353 13.96 -13.17 14.48
C ASP A 353 12.46 -13.18 14.14
N ILE A 354 12.10 -13.63 12.93
CA ILE A 354 10.69 -13.77 12.54
C ILE A 354 9.96 -14.78 13.44
N GLU A 355 10.55 -15.94 13.69
CA GLU A 355 9.95 -16.95 14.59
C GLU A 355 9.69 -16.38 15.98
N LYS A 356 10.66 -15.61 16.51
CA LYS A 356 10.53 -14.94 17.80
C LYS A 356 9.39 -13.93 17.78
N GLU A 357 9.32 -13.07 16.78
CA GLU A 357 8.25 -12.06 16.66
C GLU A 357 6.86 -12.70 16.48
N LEU A 358 6.78 -13.79 15.71
CA LEU A 358 5.54 -14.55 15.55
C LEU A 358 5.13 -15.27 16.85
N ALA A 359 6.09 -15.69 17.68
CA ALA A 359 5.85 -16.30 18.98
C ALA A 359 5.53 -15.28 20.09
N SER A 360 6.07 -14.06 20.01
CA SER A 360 5.91 -12.99 21.00
C SER A 360 4.71 -12.08 20.73
N ALA A 361 3.72 -12.56 19.99
CA ALA A 361 2.51 -11.89 19.52
C ALA A 361 1.60 -11.21 20.56
N GLU A 362 2.06 -11.00 21.80
CA GLU A 362 1.47 -10.12 22.80
C GLU A 362 2.22 -8.77 22.80
N PHE A 363 1.84 -7.84 21.90
CA PHE A 363 2.37 -6.47 21.94
C PHE A 363 1.58 -5.65 22.98
N GLU A 364 2.26 -5.03 23.95
CA GLU A 364 1.63 -4.10 24.90
C GLU A 364 1.03 -2.89 24.14
N SER A 365 -0.26 -2.62 24.35
CA SER A 365 -1.07 -1.73 23.48
C SER A 365 -1.22 -0.29 23.92
N THR A 366 -0.54 0.11 24.98
CA THR A 366 -0.66 1.47 25.54
C THR A 366 0.67 2.21 25.51
N SER A 367 0.64 3.43 24.96
CA SER A 367 1.78 4.34 24.99
C SER A 367 1.30 5.73 25.45
N SER A 368 2.14 6.46 26.18
CA SER A 368 1.81 7.81 26.66
C SER A 368 2.81 8.84 26.15
N VAL A 369 2.37 10.08 25.87
CA VAL A 369 3.28 11.19 25.56
C VAL A 369 2.91 12.41 26.39
N ALA A 370 3.93 13.09 26.93
CA ALA A 370 3.76 14.36 27.60
C ALA A 370 3.96 15.50 26.59
N ALA A 371 2.93 16.34 26.38
CA ALA A 371 3.04 17.58 25.61
C ALA A 371 2.75 18.76 26.55
N GLY A 372 3.79 19.48 27.00
CA GLY A 372 3.67 20.55 28.00
C GLY A 372 3.04 20.10 29.34
N SER A 373 2.05 20.86 29.85
CA SER A 373 1.37 20.61 31.14
C SER A 373 0.22 19.60 31.07
N THR A 374 -0.10 19.07 29.89
CA THR A 374 -1.26 18.20 29.63
C THR A 374 -0.75 16.88 29.09
N GLN A 375 -0.94 15.78 29.83
CA GLN A 375 -0.59 14.47 29.33
C GLN A 375 -1.72 13.92 28.46
N VAL A 376 -1.36 13.39 27.28
CA VAL A 376 -2.27 12.77 26.32
C VAL A 376 -1.99 11.28 26.27
N GLU A 377 -3.03 10.48 26.44
CA GLU A 377 -2.98 9.02 26.31
C GLU A 377 -3.22 8.64 24.85
N PHE A 378 -2.32 7.86 24.26
CA PHE A 378 -2.51 7.27 22.95
C PHE A 378 -2.95 5.81 23.12
N VAL A 379 -4.11 5.48 22.55
CA VAL A 379 -4.62 4.11 22.55
C VAL A 379 -4.49 3.56 21.15
N TRP A 380 -3.81 2.42 21.04
CA TRP A 380 -3.57 1.72 19.79
C TRP A 380 -4.37 0.42 19.78
N ASP A 381 -4.56 -0.16 18.60
CA ASP A 381 -5.11 -1.52 18.52
C ASP A 381 -4.20 -2.51 19.25
N ASP A 382 -4.79 -3.45 19.98
CA ASP A 382 -4.11 -4.66 20.43
C ASP A 382 -3.72 -5.45 19.18
N TYR A 383 -2.44 -5.42 18.80
CA TYR A 383 -1.88 -6.25 17.73
C TYR A 383 -1.70 -7.70 18.20
N THR A 384 -2.69 -8.28 18.88
CA THR A 384 -2.70 -9.73 19.06
C THR A 384 -2.88 -10.34 17.68
N TYR A 385 -1.93 -11.17 17.24
CA TYR A 385 -2.02 -11.95 16.00
C TYR A 385 -3.10 -13.01 16.14
N ALA A 386 -4.35 -12.55 16.09
CA ALA A 386 -5.51 -13.36 16.36
C ALA A 386 -6.02 -14.05 15.07
N GLY A 387 -5.11 -14.40 14.16
CA GLY A 387 -5.40 -15.45 13.18
C GLY A 387 -5.70 -16.71 13.98
N GLN A 388 -6.86 -17.32 13.77
CA GLN A 388 -7.32 -18.49 14.55
C GLN A 388 -6.33 -19.67 14.53
N ASP A 389 -5.34 -19.64 13.62
CA ASP A 389 -4.30 -20.68 13.47
C ASP A 389 -2.90 -20.27 13.95
N LEU A 390 -2.67 -19.02 14.40
CA LEU A 390 -1.36 -18.58 14.90
C LEU A 390 -1.18 -18.73 16.40
N GLU A 391 -2.23 -19.05 17.15
CA GLU A 391 -2.18 -19.22 18.61
C GLU A 391 -1.13 -20.25 19.06
N HIS A 392 -0.54 -21.01 18.12
CA HIS A 392 0.56 -21.94 18.39
C HIS A 392 1.55 -22.03 17.22
N PHE A 393 2.04 -20.91 16.65
CA PHE A 393 3.24 -21.00 15.79
C PHE A 393 4.42 -21.51 16.63
N ASN A 394 4.57 -22.83 16.66
CA ASN A 394 5.64 -23.57 17.32
C ASN A 394 6.59 -24.17 16.26
N GLY A 395 6.52 -23.63 15.04
CA GLY A 395 7.29 -24.03 13.89
C GLY A 395 8.63 -23.32 13.86
N PHE A 396 9.56 -23.91 13.12
CA PHE A 396 10.78 -23.25 12.71
C PHE A 396 10.82 -23.20 11.18
N PHE A 397 11.33 -22.12 10.62
CA PHE A 397 11.69 -22.06 9.21
C PHE A 397 13.04 -22.75 9.04
N ASP A 398 13.10 -23.73 8.14
CA ASP A 398 14.31 -24.47 7.75
C ASP A 398 14.73 -24.17 6.31
N CYS A 399 14.00 -23.31 5.62
CA CYS A 399 14.24 -22.93 4.25
C CYS A 399 13.71 -21.52 3.94
N ALA A 400 14.23 -20.94 2.86
CA ALA A 400 13.85 -19.63 2.36
C ALA A 400 14.00 -19.59 0.83
N LEU A 401 12.94 -19.17 0.14
CA LEU A 401 13.00 -18.77 -1.26
C LEU A 401 13.29 -17.27 -1.34
N CYS A 402 14.52 -16.91 -1.68
CA CYS A 402 14.91 -15.51 -1.83
C CYS A 402 14.62 -15.03 -3.26
N ASN A 403 13.87 -13.93 -3.37
CA ASN A 403 13.62 -13.23 -4.63
C ASN A 403 14.33 -11.87 -4.63
N HIS A 404 15.12 -11.57 -5.66
CA HIS A 404 15.80 -10.30 -5.85
C HIS A 404 15.21 -9.55 -7.05
N TYR A 405 14.69 -8.36 -6.81
CA TYR A 405 14.12 -7.45 -7.81
C TYR A 405 15.12 -6.31 -8.06
N PRO A 406 15.99 -6.42 -9.10
CA PRO A 406 17.12 -5.51 -9.26
C PRO A 406 16.74 -4.09 -9.67
N ASP A 407 15.52 -3.90 -10.19
CA ASP A 407 15.02 -2.61 -10.69
C ASP A 407 13.52 -2.46 -10.45
N GLY A 408 12.98 -1.29 -10.81
CA GLY A 408 11.56 -0.96 -10.71
C GLY A 408 10.65 -1.78 -11.63
N ASP A 409 11.17 -2.35 -12.71
CA ASP A 409 10.36 -3.11 -13.68
C ASP A 409 10.23 -4.60 -13.32
N ALA A 410 11.13 -5.11 -12.48
CA ALA A 410 11.09 -6.50 -12.03
C ALA A 410 9.85 -6.75 -11.18
N ALA A 411 9.10 -7.79 -11.52
CA ALA A 411 7.84 -8.14 -10.88
C ALA A 411 7.65 -9.66 -10.77
N CYS A 412 6.72 -10.07 -9.91
CA CYS A 412 6.20 -11.44 -9.87
C CYS A 412 4.71 -11.42 -10.16
N LYS A 413 4.29 -12.22 -11.16
CA LYS A 413 2.87 -12.33 -11.51
C LYS A 413 2.12 -13.10 -10.42
N PHE A 414 0.80 -12.99 -10.45
CA PHE A 414 -0.08 -13.77 -9.59
C PHE A 414 0.22 -15.28 -9.70
N HIS A 415 0.52 -15.88 -8.54
CA HIS A 415 0.80 -17.30 -8.36
C HIS A 415 0.42 -17.73 -6.93
N SER A 416 0.52 -19.03 -6.67
CA SER A 416 0.44 -19.62 -5.33
C SER A 416 1.74 -20.34 -5.03
N ASP A 417 2.17 -20.29 -3.77
CA ASP A 417 3.30 -21.09 -3.31
C ASP A 417 2.84 -22.52 -2.99
N PRO A 418 3.75 -23.52 -3.06
CA PRO A 418 3.40 -24.90 -2.73
C PRO A 418 3.24 -25.15 -1.22
N GLU A 419 3.69 -24.23 -0.36
CA GLU A 419 3.74 -24.41 1.09
C GLU A 419 2.48 -23.91 1.82
N GLN A 420 2.19 -24.49 2.99
CA GLN A 420 0.98 -24.16 3.77
C GLN A 420 1.12 -22.87 4.60
N THR A 421 2.31 -22.56 5.11
CA THR A 421 2.57 -21.34 5.87
C THR A 421 3.84 -20.67 5.37
N THR A 422 3.72 -19.39 5.03
CA THR A 422 4.82 -18.61 4.46
C THR A 422 4.90 -17.25 5.15
N ALA A 423 6.10 -16.87 5.58
CA ALA A 423 6.42 -15.51 5.98
C ALA A 423 7.30 -14.86 4.90
N VAL A 424 6.77 -13.83 4.24
CA VAL A 424 7.49 -13.07 3.22
C VAL A 424 8.04 -11.80 3.85
N VAL A 425 9.37 -11.69 3.88
CA VAL A 425 10.05 -10.51 4.41
C VAL A 425 10.38 -9.54 3.28
N SER A 426 9.98 -8.29 3.43
CA SER A 426 10.31 -7.23 2.48
C SER A 426 11.67 -6.61 2.77
N ALA A 427 12.49 -6.49 1.73
CA ALA A 427 13.86 -6.00 1.81
C ALA A 427 14.23 -4.93 0.78
N GLY A 428 14.89 -3.86 1.21
CA GLY A 428 15.50 -2.90 0.29
C GLY A 428 14.52 -1.87 -0.27
N GLN A 429 14.35 -1.80 -1.59
CA GLN A 429 13.39 -0.87 -2.17
C GLN A 429 11.96 -1.36 -1.93
N SER A 430 11.06 -0.45 -1.59
CA SER A 430 9.65 -0.78 -1.39
C SER A 430 8.99 -1.29 -2.68
N ARG A 431 8.03 -2.20 -2.54
CA ARG A 431 7.24 -2.71 -3.68
C ARG A 431 5.79 -2.94 -3.28
N PRO A 432 4.82 -2.74 -4.20
CA PRO A 432 3.46 -3.16 -3.95
C PRO A 432 3.37 -4.69 -3.94
N PHE A 433 2.81 -5.25 -2.88
CA PHE A 433 2.44 -6.66 -2.77
C PHE A 433 0.92 -6.78 -2.83
N ALA A 434 0.44 -7.79 -3.56
CA ALA A 434 -0.98 -7.90 -3.88
C ALA A 434 -1.51 -9.32 -3.65
N PHE A 435 -2.76 -9.40 -3.18
CA PHE A 435 -3.54 -10.62 -3.06
C PHE A 435 -4.79 -10.52 -3.93
N ARG A 436 -5.22 -11.64 -4.52
CA ARG A 436 -6.53 -11.77 -5.16
C ARG A 436 -7.11 -13.18 -4.97
N PRO A 437 -8.44 -13.33 -4.87
CA PRO A 437 -9.08 -14.63 -4.89
C PRO A 437 -8.70 -15.43 -6.13
N ILE A 438 -8.58 -16.75 -6.00
CA ILE A 438 -8.53 -17.65 -7.15
C ILE A 438 -9.97 -17.80 -7.66
N PRO A 439 -10.31 -17.27 -8.86
CA PRO A 439 -11.70 -17.11 -9.28
C PRO A 439 -12.53 -18.39 -9.30
N GLU A 440 -11.88 -19.54 -9.50
CA GLU A 440 -12.53 -20.86 -9.51
C GLU A 440 -12.72 -21.48 -8.13
N LEU A 441 -12.11 -20.91 -7.08
CA LEU A 441 -12.05 -21.50 -5.74
C LEU A 441 -12.66 -20.62 -4.64
N THR A 442 -12.58 -19.30 -4.76
CA THR A 442 -13.18 -18.37 -3.80
C THR A 442 -13.42 -16.98 -4.37
N THR A 443 -14.16 -16.13 -3.66
CA THR A 443 -14.36 -14.70 -3.95
C THR A 443 -14.20 -13.85 -2.70
N TRP A 444 -14.06 -12.53 -2.83
CA TRP A 444 -13.98 -11.64 -1.65
C TRP A 444 -15.23 -11.72 -0.77
N GLU A 445 -16.41 -11.92 -1.37
CA GLU A 445 -17.70 -11.98 -0.67
C GLU A 445 -17.82 -13.21 0.23
N GLU A 446 -17.21 -14.33 -0.12
CA GLU A 446 -17.21 -15.55 0.71
C GLU A 446 -16.46 -15.36 2.03
N TRP A 447 -15.50 -14.43 2.06
CA TRP A 447 -14.74 -14.07 3.26
C TRP A 447 -15.36 -12.91 4.04
N ASP A 448 -16.41 -12.29 3.50
CA ASP A 448 -17.02 -11.11 4.09
C ASP A 448 -18.24 -11.50 4.94
N SER A 449 -18.06 -11.47 6.26
CA SER A 449 -19.16 -11.74 7.21
C SER A 449 -20.23 -10.64 7.23
N SER A 450 -19.94 -9.49 6.61
CA SER A 450 -20.86 -8.36 6.47
C SER A 450 -21.10 -8.06 4.99
N PRO A 451 -21.83 -8.94 4.26
CA PRO A 451 -22.10 -8.73 2.85
C PRO A 451 -22.82 -7.39 2.67
N THR A 452 -22.14 -6.45 2.01
CA THR A 452 -22.66 -5.10 1.79
C THR A 452 -23.96 -5.14 1.00
N VAL A 453 -24.88 -4.21 1.31
CA VAL A 453 -26.13 -3.99 0.56
C VAL A 453 -25.87 -3.28 -0.78
N PHE A 454 -24.63 -2.85 -1.04
CA PHE A 454 -24.26 -2.25 -2.31
C PHE A 454 -24.29 -3.31 -3.42
N GLY A 455 -25.07 -3.01 -4.46
CA GLY A 455 -25.46 -3.96 -5.49
C GLY A 455 -24.29 -4.77 -6.03
N SER A 456 -24.53 -6.08 -6.17
CA SER A 456 -23.64 -7.10 -6.73
C SER A 456 -22.58 -6.49 -7.63
N ASP A 457 -21.32 -6.54 -7.17
CA ASP A 457 -20.17 -6.17 -7.96
C ASP A 457 -20.31 -6.82 -9.34
N THR A 458 -20.41 -5.99 -10.39
CA THR A 458 -20.36 -6.48 -11.76
C THR A 458 -19.09 -7.31 -11.91
N GLY A 459 -19.15 -8.48 -12.56
CA GLY A 459 -18.11 -9.52 -12.53
C GLY A 459 -16.66 -9.14 -12.90
N SER A 460 -16.32 -7.86 -13.13
CA SER A 460 -14.94 -7.37 -13.15
C SER A 460 -14.29 -7.26 -11.77
N ASP A 461 -15.08 -7.17 -10.68
CA ASP A 461 -14.53 -6.92 -9.34
C ASP A 461 -14.17 -8.18 -8.54
N ILE A 462 -14.69 -9.35 -8.93
CA ILE A 462 -14.36 -10.65 -8.31
C ILE A 462 -12.85 -10.95 -8.40
N ALA A 463 -12.19 -10.53 -9.49
CA ALA A 463 -10.76 -10.75 -9.73
C ALA A 463 -9.87 -9.57 -9.32
N SER A 464 -10.45 -8.54 -8.69
CA SER A 464 -9.70 -7.36 -8.25
C SER A 464 -8.76 -7.73 -7.09
N SER A 465 -7.56 -7.14 -7.09
CA SER A 465 -6.57 -7.40 -6.05
C SER A 465 -6.66 -6.38 -4.92
N ALA A 466 -6.43 -6.83 -3.69
CA ALA A 466 -6.02 -5.96 -2.59
C ALA A 466 -4.49 -5.81 -2.65
N ALA A 467 -3.98 -4.58 -2.66
CA ALA A 467 -2.55 -4.30 -2.71
C ALA A 467 -2.11 -3.22 -1.71
N LEU A 468 -0.89 -3.37 -1.20
CA LEU A 468 -0.25 -2.39 -0.33
C LEU A 468 1.22 -2.26 -0.69
N GLN A 469 1.76 -1.03 -0.55
CA GLN A 469 3.19 -0.80 -0.55
C GLN A 469 3.82 -1.44 0.69
N LEU A 470 4.71 -2.42 0.48
CA LEU A 470 5.57 -2.98 1.52
C LEU A 470 6.83 -2.15 1.64
N PHE A 471 7.17 -1.78 2.87
CA PHE A 471 8.43 -1.16 3.22
C PHE A 471 9.40 -2.20 3.80
N PRO A 472 10.71 -1.89 3.89
CA PRO A 472 11.65 -2.81 4.51
C PRO A 472 11.28 -3.14 5.95
N GLY A 473 11.44 -4.41 6.32
CA GLY A 473 11.05 -4.90 7.65
C GLY A 473 9.56 -5.23 7.80
N ASP A 474 8.73 -4.91 6.80
CA ASP A 474 7.36 -5.44 6.74
C ASP A 474 7.41 -6.95 6.43
N VAL A 475 6.54 -7.71 7.08
CA VAL A 475 6.39 -9.17 6.90
C VAL A 475 4.97 -9.48 6.47
N VAL A 476 4.80 -10.12 5.31
CA VAL A 476 3.52 -10.69 4.88
C VAL A 476 3.43 -12.10 5.42
N LEU A 477 2.35 -12.40 6.10
CA LEU A 477 2.10 -13.72 6.66
C LEU A 477 0.96 -14.37 5.88
N MET A 478 1.20 -15.56 5.35
CA MET A 478 0.23 -16.40 4.65
C MET A 478 0.08 -17.69 5.44
N THR A 479 -1.14 -18.02 5.85
CA THR A 479 -1.43 -19.12 6.80
C THR A 479 -2.52 -20.05 6.28
N GLY A 480 -2.59 -21.25 6.85
CA GLY A 480 -3.65 -22.21 6.57
C GLY A 480 -3.81 -22.48 5.08
N LYS A 481 -5.00 -22.16 4.55
CA LYS A 481 -5.35 -22.39 3.13
C LYS A 481 -5.06 -21.20 2.22
N CYS A 482 -4.27 -20.22 2.65
CA CYS A 482 -4.03 -19.00 1.87
C CYS A 482 -3.59 -19.31 0.44
N ASN A 483 -2.55 -20.13 0.26
CA ASN A 483 -2.02 -20.47 -1.06
C ASN A 483 -2.97 -21.34 -1.89
N ASP A 484 -3.95 -22.00 -1.26
CA ASP A 484 -4.96 -22.81 -1.95
C ASP A 484 -6.11 -21.95 -2.51
N VAL A 485 -6.37 -20.78 -1.95
CA VAL A 485 -7.58 -19.99 -2.25
C VAL A 485 -7.29 -18.56 -2.70
N PHE A 486 -6.08 -18.05 -2.46
CA PHE A 486 -5.61 -16.76 -2.96
C PHE A 486 -4.35 -16.91 -3.80
N HIS A 487 -4.29 -16.14 -4.88
CA HIS A 487 -3.03 -15.84 -5.55
C HIS A 487 -2.41 -14.58 -4.94
N HIS A 488 -1.08 -14.51 -4.93
CA HIS A 488 -0.35 -13.31 -4.56
C HIS A 488 0.65 -12.88 -5.65
N ALA A 489 1.05 -11.62 -5.64
CA ALA A 489 1.94 -11.00 -6.63
C ALA A 489 2.81 -9.90 -6.02
N VAL A 490 3.95 -9.63 -6.67
CA VAL A 490 4.78 -8.46 -6.43
C VAL A 490 4.74 -7.59 -7.67
N TYR A 491 4.22 -6.38 -7.56
CA TYR A 491 4.13 -5.46 -8.69
C TYR A 491 5.47 -4.76 -8.94
N ALA A 492 5.64 -4.33 -10.19
CA ALA A 492 6.66 -3.35 -10.55
C ALA A 492 6.42 -2.05 -9.76
N SER A 493 7.48 -1.28 -9.52
CA SER A 493 7.33 0.07 -8.99
C SER A 493 6.47 0.90 -9.97
N GLN A 494 5.57 1.71 -9.41
CA GLN A 494 4.67 2.53 -10.21
C GLN A 494 5.47 3.66 -10.84
N SER A 495 5.74 3.57 -12.15
CA SER A 495 6.27 4.71 -12.89
C SER A 495 5.25 5.85 -12.95
N GLN A 496 5.72 7.11 -12.95
CA GLN A 496 4.87 8.32 -12.97
C GLN A 496 3.75 8.31 -14.05
N SER A 497 3.89 7.53 -15.12
CA SER A 497 2.92 7.51 -16.23
C SER A 497 1.59 6.83 -15.94
N ASP A 498 1.49 5.97 -14.93
CA ASP A 498 0.26 5.23 -14.64
C ASP A 498 -0.78 6.06 -13.85
N LEU A 499 -0.34 7.14 -13.19
CA LEU A 499 -1.18 8.05 -12.40
C LEU A 499 -2.09 8.94 -13.24
N ALA A 500 -1.71 9.23 -14.50
CA ALA A 500 -2.51 10.04 -15.40
C ALA A 500 -3.72 9.29 -16.00
N GLY A 501 -3.78 7.95 -15.86
CA GLY A 501 -4.72 7.10 -16.59
C GLY A 501 -6.02 6.73 -15.88
N SER A 502 -6.06 6.74 -14.54
CA SER A 502 -7.20 6.15 -13.79
C SER A 502 -8.39 7.10 -13.58
N GLY A 503 -8.32 8.35 -14.05
CA GLY A 503 -9.34 9.38 -13.85
C GLY A 503 -10.31 9.62 -15.02
N SER A 504 -10.26 8.85 -16.11
CA SER A 504 -11.10 9.14 -17.28
C SER A 504 -12.51 8.56 -17.14
N SER A 505 -13.42 9.37 -16.58
CA SER A 505 -14.86 9.19 -16.76
C SER A 505 -15.16 9.13 -18.27
N ARG A 506 -15.56 7.96 -18.79
CA ARG A 506 -16.09 7.82 -20.15
C ARG A 506 -17.24 8.82 -20.31
N LYS A 507 -16.99 9.92 -21.02
CA LYS A 507 -18.06 10.76 -21.57
C LYS A 507 -18.88 9.87 -22.51
N VAL A 508 -20.05 9.44 -22.05
CA VAL A 508 -21.11 8.95 -22.92
C VAL A 508 -21.46 10.11 -23.85
N LYS A 509 -21.04 10.01 -25.12
CA LYS A 509 -21.55 10.90 -26.18
C LYS A 509 -23.03 10.53 -26.36
N LYS A 510 -23.90 11.52 -26.14
CA LYS A 510 -25.24 11.52 -26.72
C LYS A 510 -25.15 11.64 -28.23
#